data_AF-A0A6S6RXX4-F1
#
_entry.id   AF-A0A6S6RXX4-F1
#
_cell.length_a   1.000
_cell.length_b   1.000
_cell.length_c   1.000
_cell.angle_alpha   90.00
_cell.angle_beta   90.00
_cell.angle_gamma   90.00
#
_symmetry.space_group_name_H-M   'P 1'
#
loop_
_entity.id
_entity.type
_entity.pdbx_description
1 polymer ?
#
loop_
_entity_poly.entity_id
_entity_poly.type
_entity_poly.pdbx_seq_one_letter_code
_entity_poly.pdbx_strand_id
1 'polypeptide(L)'
;MAGEFSALVTGPVHKGIINDAGISFTGHTEFFADRSKTKKVVMMLAIETLRVTLATTHLPLKQVPAAITFQSLQEVIYILNEELKSKFGIKTPAIYICGLNPHAGEGGHMGHEEIDTIIPVIEKLRHEGLQLYGPFPADTLFQPKYLNQADVILTMYHD
;
A
#
# COMPACT_ATOMS: atom_id res chain seq x y z
N MET A 1 -6.72 -15.85 -17.92
CA MET A 1 -7.37 -14.74 -18.68
C MET A 1 -6.88 -14.83 -20.12
N ALA A 2 -7.75 -14.65 -21.12
CA ALA A 2 -7.49 -15.01 -22.53
C ALA A 2 -6.82 -13.91 -23.39
N GLY A 3 -6.50 -12.75 -22.80
CA GLY A 3 -5.83 -11.65 -23.53
C GLY A 3 -6.75 -10.82 -24.44
N GLU A 4 -8.07 -10.99 -24.34
CA GLU A 4 -9.07 -10.31 -25.19
C GLU A 4 -9.20 -8.80 -24.90
N PHE A 5 -8.88 -8.37 -23.68
CA PHE A 5 -9.01 -6.97 -23.24
C PHE A 5 -7.69 -6.46 -22.66
N SER A 6 -7.34 -5.21 -22.96
CA SER A 6 -6.11 -4.56 -22.46
C SER A 6 -6.22 -4.09 -21.00
N ALA A 7 -7.42 -3.74 -20.55
CA ALA A 7 -7.68 -3.26 -19.19
C ALA A 7 -9.15 -3.45 -18.80
N LEU A 8 -9.45 -3.35 -17.51
CA LEU A 8 -10.80 -3.37 -16.95
C LEU A 8 -11.03 -2.12 -16.10
N VAL A 9 -12.14 -1.44 -16.34
CA VAL A 9 -12.63 -0.32 -15.51
C VAL A 9 -13.98 -0.74 -14.94
N THR A 10 -14.13 -0.70 -13.62
CA THR A 10 -15.36 -1.11 -12.93
C THR A 10 -16.20 0.09 -12.52
N GLY A 11 -17.51 0.05 -12.80
CA GLY A 11 -18.48 0.92 -12.14
C GLY A 11 -18.68 0.54 -10.67
N PRO A 12 -19.39 1.37 -9.88
CA PRO A 12 -19.72 1.04 -8.49
C PRO A 12 -20.67 -0.16 -8.40
N VAL A 13 -20.55 -0.95 -7.32
CA VAL A 13 -21.45 -2.08 -7.01
C VAL A 13 -21.92 -1.99 -5.57
N HIS A 14 -23.13 -2.53 -5.31
CA HIS A 14 -23.69 -2.57 -3.97
C HIS A 14 -23.38 -3.92 -3.31
N LYS A 15 -22.47 -3.94 -2.33
CA LYS A 15 -22.04 -5.18 -1.66
C LYS A 15 -23.16 -5.87 -0.89
N GLY A 16 -24.03 -5.09 -0.20
CA GLY A 16 -25.11 -5.63 0.63
C GLY A 16 -26.05 -6.55 -0.14
N ILE A 17 -26.71 -6.03 -1.20
CA ILE A 17 -27.60 -6.81 -2.06
C ILE A 17 -26.97 -8.08 -2.67
N ILE A 18 -25.66 -8.09 -2.95
CA ILE A 18 -24.96 -9.29 -3.43
C ILE A 18 -24.87 -10.34 -2.31
N ASN A 19 -24.52 -9.92 -1.09
CA ASN A 19 -24.49 -10.81 0.07
C ASN A 19 -25.89 -11.30 0.49
N ASP A 20 -26.90 -10.42 0.47
CA ASP A 20 -28.29 -10.76 0.77
C ASP A 20 -28.87 -11.78 -0.22
N ALA A 21 -28.36 -11.79 -1.46
CA ALA A 21 -28.67 -12.80 -2.47
C ALA A 21 -27.95 -14.15 -2.23
N GLY A 22 -27.21 -14.30 -1.13
CA GLY A 22 -26.50 -15.53 -0.76
C GLY A 22 -25.13 -15.69 -1.42
N ILE A 23 -24.57 -14.62 -2.01
CA ILE A 23 -23.25 -14.64 -2.66
C ILE A 23 -22.26 -13.90 -1.77
N SER A 24 -21.28 -14.62 -1.21
CA SER A 24 -20.21 -14.00 -0.42
C SER A 24 -19.39 -13.04 -1.28
N PHE A 25 -19.48 -11.73 -1.01
CA PHE A 25 -18.79 -10.70 -1.77
C PHE A 25 -18.31 -9.56 -0.88
N THR A 26 -16.99 -9.43 -0.74
CA THR A 26 -16.33 -8.39 0.08
C THR A 26 -15.98 -7.14 -0.74
N GLY A 27 -15.81 -7.28 -2.05
CA GLY A 27 -15.47 -6.17 -2.96
C GLY A 27 -14.90 -6.64 -4.30
N HIS A 28 -14.70 -5.68 -5.21
CA HIS A 28 -14.08 -5.93 -6.51
C HIS A 28 -12.66 -6.49 -6.38
N THR A 29 -11.86 -5.89 -5.51
CA THR A 29 -10.45 -6.22 -5.35
C THR A 29 -10.26 -7.69 -4.96
N GLU A 30 -11.02 -8.15 -3.97
CA GLU A 30 -11.00 -9.54 -3.51
C GLU A 30 -11.57 -10.49 -4.57
N PHE A 31 -12.69 -10.13 -5.19
CA PHE A 31 -13.29 -10.92 -6.27
C PHE A 31 -12.32 -11.15 -7.43
N PHE A 32 -11.59 -10.11 -7.85
CA PHE A 32 -10.61 -10.25 -8.92
C PHE A 32 -9.39 -11.02 -8.48
N ALA A 33 -8.87 -10.78 -7.26
CA ALA A 33 -7.72 -11.51 -6.73
C ALA A 33 -7.98 -13.03 -6.71
N ASP A 34 -9.15 -13.45 -6.23
CA ASP A 34 -9.55 -14.86 -6.20
C ASP A 34 -9.66 -15.43 -7.62
N ARG A 35 -10.34 -14.69 -8.52
CA ARG A 35 -10.56 -15.13 -9.90
C ARG A 35 -9.28 -15.18 -10.74
N SER A 36 -8.33 -14.28 -10.49
CA SER A 36 -7.02 -14.25 -11.14
C SER A 36 -5.99 -15.16 -10.46
N LYS A 37 -6.34 -15.78 -9.32
CA LYS A 37 -5.43 -16.54 -8.46
C LYS A 37 -4.23 -15.71 -7.98
N THR A 38 -4.45 -14.41 -7.80
CA THR A 38 -3.45 -13.47 -7.30
C THR A 38 -3.44 -13.50 -5.78
N LYS A 39 -2.32 -13.91 -5.20
CA LYS A 39 -2.18 -14.06 -3.74
C LYS A 39 -2.25 -12.75 -2.97
N LYS A 40 -1.68 -11.68 -3.54
CA LYS A 40 -1.59 -10.36 -2.91
C LYS A 40 -1.88 -9.28 -3.94
N VAL A 41 -2.75 -8.37 -3.55
CA VAL A 41 -3.10 -7.15 -4.28
C VAL A 41 -2.77 -5.96 -3.41
N VAL A 42 -2.47 -4.84 -4.06
CA VAL A 42 -2.09 -3.59 -3.41
C VAL A 42 -3.04 -2.50 -3.92
N MET A 43 -3.73 -1.84 -3.00
CA MET A 43 -4.68 -0.79 -3.33
C MET A 43 -3.94 0.54 -3.44
N MET A 44 -4.19 1.27 -4.53
CA MET A 44 -3.70 2.63 -4.75
C MET A 44 -4.85 3.56 -5.11
N LEU A 45 -4.87 4.72 -4.46
CA LEU A 45 -5.70 5.87 -4.80
C LEU A 45 -4.79 6.88 -5.50
N ALA A 46 -5.25 7.43 -6.63
CA ALA A 46 -4.44 8.36 -7.42
C ALA A 46 -5.28 9.52 -7.92
N ILE A 47 -4.72 10.72 -7.79
CA ILE A 47 -5.09 11.93 -8.53
C ILE A 47 -3.86 12.40 -9.33
N GLU A 48 -4.00 13.44 -10.12
CA GLU A 48 -2.90 13.93 -10.98
C GLU A 48 -1.62 14.26 -10.19
N THR A 49 -1.76 14.79 -8.98
CA THR A 49 -0.64 15.30 -8.16
C THR A 49 -0.22 14.38 -7.01
N LEU A 50 -0.95 13.29 -6.77
CA LEU A 50 -0.73 12.45 -5.59
C LEU A 50 -1.16 11.01 -5.85
N ARG A 51 -0.29 10.07 -5.48
CA ARG A 51 -0.61 8.64 -5.38
C ARG A 51 -0.39 8.18 -3.96
N VAL A 52 -1.40 7.52 -3.40
CA VAL A 52 -1.34 6.92 -2.06
C VAL A 52 -1.64 5.44 -2.17
N THR A 53 -0.75 4.62 -1.64
CA THR A 53 -0.86 3.18 -1.57
C THR A 53 -1.01 2.75 -0.11
N LEU A 54 -1.78 1.70 0.14
CA LEU A 54 -2.08 1.24 1.50
C LEU A 54 -1.41 -0.12 1.77
N ALA A 55 -0.66 -0.25 2.86
CA ALA A 55 -0.10 -1.53 3.30
C ALA A 55 -1.20 -2.49 3.82
N THR A 56 -2.25 -1.92 4.42
CA THR A 56 -3.49 -2.60 4.82
C THR A 56 -4.70 -1.85 4.29
N THR A 57 -5.77 -2.58 3.92
CA THR A 57 -7.00 -1.97 3.37
C THR A 57 -8.08 -1.88 4.46
N HIS A 58 -9.20 -2.58 4.29
CA HIS A 58 -10.36 -2.47 5.17
C HIS A 58 -10.23 -3.41 6.40
N LEU A 59 -9.28 -3.10 7.28
CA LEU A 59 -9.12 -3.78 8.57
C LEU A 59 -9.67 -2.93 9.72
N PRO A 60 -10.29 -3.54 10.76
CA PRO A 60 -10.51 -2.84 12.02
C PRO A 60 -9.19 -2.29 12.57
N LEU A 61 -9.19 -1.03 13.02
CA LEU A 61 -7.96 -0.33 13.44
C LEU A 61 -7.10 -1.13 14.44
N LYS A 62 -7.73 -1.83 15.39
CA LYS A 62 -7.04 -2.69 16.38
C LYS A 62 -6.23 -3.85 15.77
N GLN A 63 -6.50 -4.22 14.52
CA GLN A 63 -5.81 -5.30 13.80
C GLN A 63 -4.65 -4.79 12.94
N VAL A 64 -4.57 -3.48 12.70
CA VAL A 64 -3.55 -2.89 11.82
C VAL A 64 -2.14 -3.20 12.31
N PRO A 65 -1.76 -2.97 13.59
CA PRO A 65 -0.37 -3.19 14.02
C PRO A 65 0.11 -4.62 13.79
N ALA A 66 -0.72 -5.62 14.12
CA ALA A 66 -0.40 -7.02 13.93
C ALA A 66 -0.33 -7.46 12.45
N ALA A 67 -0.97 -6.71 11.54
CA ALA A 67 -0.94 -6.98 10.11
C ALA A 67 0.30 -6.41 9.41
N ILE A 68 0.98 -5.43 10.02
CA ILE A 68 2.26 -4.90 9.54
C ILE A 68 3.38 -5.82 10.02
N THR A 69 3.72 -6.78 9.16
CA THR A 69 4.80 -7.73 9.38
C THR A 69 5.89 -7.47 8.35
N PHE A 70 7.10 -7.97 8.63
CA PHE A 70 8.22 -7.87 7.70
C PHE A 70 7.83 -8.39 6.30
N GLN A 71 7.23 -9.58 6.24
CA GLN A 71 6.81 -10.20 4.99
C GLN A 71 5.69 -9.42 4.29
N SER A 72 4.66 -9.01 5.03
CA SER A 72 3.51 -8.32 4.42
C SER A 72 3.92 -6.97 3.83
N LEU A 73 4.75 -6.20 4.52
CA LEU A 73 5.25 -4.91 4.03
C LEU A 73 6.22 -5.08 2.87
N GLN A 74 7.12 -6.08 2.93
CA GLN A 74 8.03 -6.39 1.85
C GLN A 74 7.27 -6.74 0.55
N GLU A 75 6.25 -7.60 0.63
CA GLU A 75 5.44 -7.97 -0.54
C GLU A 75 4.72 -6.75 -1.13
N VAL A 76 4.17 -5.86 -0.29
CA VAL A 76 3.52 -4.62 -0.75
C VAL A 76 4.51 -3.73 -1.50
N ILE A 77 5.71 -3.51 -0.94
CA ILE A 77 6.71 -2.61 -1.54
C ILE A 77 7.22 -3.15 -2.88
N TYR A 78 7.46 -4.47 -3.00
CA TYR A 78 7.85 -5.06 -4.29
C TYR A 78 6.78 -4.89 -5.36
N ILE A 79 5.51 -5.21 -5.02
CA ILE A 79 4.39 -5.05 -5.96
C ILE A 79 4.32 -3.58 -6.38
N LEU A 80 4.36 -2.65 -5.42
CA LEU A 80 4.29 -1.22 -5.69
C LEU A 80 5.41 -0.75 -6.63
N ASN A 81 6.66 -1.13 -6.35
CA ASN A 81 7.81 -0.74 -7.17
C ASN A 81 7.71 -1.29 -8.61
N GLU A 82 7.36 -2.56 -8.78
CA GLU A 82 7.24 -3.18 -10.10
C GLU A 82 6.06 -2.63 -10.91
N GLU A 83 4.95 -2.31 -10.24
CA GLU A 83 3.76 -1.75 -10.87
C GLU A 83 3.99 -0.29 -11.29
N LEU A 84 4.72 0.52 -10.50
CA LEU A 84 5.11 1.88 -10.91
C LEU A 84 6.03 1.86 -12.13
N LYS A 85 6.95 0.89 -12.22
CA LYS A 85 7.79 0.72 -13.41
C LYS A 85 6.98 0.30 -14.64
N SER A 86 6.21 -0.78 -14.50
CA SER A 86 5.56 -1.43 -15.64
C SER A 86 4.30 -0.73 -16.12
N LYS A 87 3.49 -0.15 -15.22
CA LYS A 87 2.21 0.49 -15.56
C LYS A 87 2.25 2.00 -15.58
N PHE A 88 3.15 2.63 -14.81
CA PHE A 88 3.30 4.09 -14.78
C PHE A 88 4.56 4.58 -15.52
N GLY A 89 5.42 3.67 -16.00
CA GLY A 89 6.62 4.03 -16.76
C GLY A 89 7.72 4.68 -15.94
N ILE A 90 7.65 4.61 -14.60
CA ILE A 90 8.60 5.26 -13.70
C ILE A 90 9.80 4.34 -13.50
N LYS A 91 10.91 4.62 -14.18
CA LYS A 91 12.10 3.73 -14.20
C LYS A 91 12.67 3.45 -12.81
N THR A 92 12.70 4.48 -11.96
CA THR A 92 13.29 4.43 -10.62
C THR A 92 12.31 5.07 -9.62
N PRO A 93 11.28 4.35 -9.17
CA PRO A 93 10.22 4.93 -8.35
C PRO A 93 10.73 5.40 -6.98
N ALA A 94 10.48 6.66 -6.64
CA ALA A 94 10.71 7.22 -5.32
C ALA A 94 9.49 6.99 -4.41
N ILE A 95 9.59 6.03 -3.50
CA ILE A 95 8.51 5.59 -2.61
C ILE A 95 8.74 6.17 -1.22
N TYR A 96 7.84 7.06 -0.77
CA TYR A 96 7.90 7.64 0.57
C TYR A 96 6.96 6.86 1.50
N ILE A 97 7.45 6.43 2.66
CA ILE A 97 6.78 5.47 3.54
C ILE A 97 6.44 6.15 4.86
N CYS A 98 5.19 6.07 5.28
CA CYS A 98 4.77 6.51 6.62
C CYS A 98 5.24 5.53 7.70
N GLY A 99 5.45 6.03 8.92
CA GLY A 99 5.38 5.20 10.12
C GLY A 99 3.96 4.65 10.34
N LEU A 100 3.86 3.62 11.17
CA LEU A 100 2.60 3.15 11.71
C LEU A 100 2.14 4.06 12.86
N ASN A 101 3.07 4.42 13.74
CA ASN A 101 2.83 5.19 14.94
C ASN A 101 2.92 6.70 14.68
N PRO A 102 2.26 7.54 15.51
CA PRO A 102 2.52 8.97 15.54
C PRO A 102 4.00 9.26 15.67
N HIS A 103 4.47 10.30 14.99
CA HIS A 103 5.89 10.66 14.94
C HIS A 103 6.82 9.51 14.51
N ALA A 104 6.30 8.53 13.77
CA ALA A 104 7.03 7.31 13.39
C ALA A 104 7.67 6.62 14.61
N GLY A 105 6.91 6.53 15.71
CA GLY A 105 7.30 5.83 16.93
C GLY A 105 8.18 6.63 17.89
N GLU A 106 8.56 7.86 17.55
CA GLU A 106 9.39 8.75 18.39
C GLU A 106 10.62 8.02 18.97
N GLY A 107 11.39 7.35 18.11
CA GLY A 107 12.57 6.59 18.52
C GLY A 107 12.28 5.39 19.44
N GLY A 108 11.05 4.88 19.43
CA GLY A 108 10.59 3.77 20.28
C GLY A 108 9.71 4.23 21.45
N HIS A 109 9.63 5.53 21.73
CA HIS A 109 8.83 6.04 22.85
C HIS A 109 7.32 5.98 22.61
N MET A 110 6.88 5.87 21.35
CA MET A 110 5.47 5.80 20.96
C MET A 110 5.17 4.56 20.11
N GLY A 111 5.69 3.40 20.51
CA GLY A 111 5.57 2.15 19.77
C GLY A 111 6.89 1.75 19.11
N HIS A 112 7.01 0.46 18.80
CA HIS A 112 8.28 -0.16 18.39
C HIS A 112 8.22 -0.74 16.98
N GLU A 113 7.05 -0.73 16.34
CA GLU A 113 6.81 -1.33 15.02
C GLU A 113 7.72 -0.75 13.95
N GLU A 114 8.09 0.54 14.05
CA GLU A 114 9.10 1.14 13.18
C GLU A 114 10.46 0.48 13.33
N ILE A 115 10.95 0.32 14.56
CA ILE A 115 12.28 -0.22 14.87
C ILE A 115 12.33 -1.70 14.54
N ASP A 116 11.30 -2.44 14.96
CA ASP A 116 11.29 -3.90 14.92
C ASP A 116 10.91 -4.44 13.53
N THR A 117 10.17 -3.66 12.72
CA THR A 117 9.63 -4.13 11.43
C THR A 117 9.87 -3.16 10.28
N ILE A 118 9.41 -1.90 10.35
CA ILE A 118 9.34 -1.02 9.16
C ILE A 118 10.75 -0.61 8.70
N ILE A 119 11.61 -0.13 9.60
CA ILE A 119 13.00 0.26 9.31
C ILE A 119 13.78 -0.94 8.76
N PRO A 120 13.76 -2.14 9.39
CA PRO A 120 14.39 -3.33 8.81
C PRO A 120 13.95 -3.66 7.38
N VAL A 121 12.66 -3.54 7.06
CA VAL A 121 12.16 -3.77 5.69
C VAL A 121 12.71 -2.72 4.73
N ILE A 122 12.65 -1.44 5.11
CA ILE A 122 13.15 -0.34 4.28
C ILE A 122 14.63 -0.49 3.98
N GLU A 123 15.46 -0.75 5.00
CA GLU A 123 16.91 -0.91 4.82
C GLU A 123 17.25 -2.11 3.95
N LYS A 124 16.61 -3.26 4.18
CA LYS A 124 16.78 -4.44 3.32
C LYS A 124 16.51 -4.09 1.85
N LEU A 125 15.37 -3.47 1.57
CA LEU A 125 14.95 -3.19 0.20
C LEU A 125 15.75 -2.06 -0.46
N ARG A 126 16.26 -1.10 0.32
CA ARG A 126 17.26 -0.13 -0.14
C ARG A 126 18.55 -0.82 -0.58
N HIS A 127 19.03 -1.79 0.19
CA HIS A 127 20.21 -2.58 -0.20
C HIS A 127 20.02 -3.36 -1.50
N GLU A 128 18.77 -3.69 -1.85
CA GLU A 128 18.40 -4.30 -3.13
C GLU A 128 18.21 -3.28 -4.27
N GLY A 129 18.39 -1.99 -3.99
CA GLY A 129 18.38 -0.89 -4.97
C GLY A 129 17.08 -0.12 -5.09
N LEU A 130 16.06 -0.39 -4.26
CA LEU A 130 14.81 0.37 -4.28
C LEU A 130 15.01 1.76 -3.66
N GLN A 131 14.40 2.79 -4.26
CA GLN A 131 14.44 4.16 -3.74
C GLN A 131 13.31 4.37 -2.73
N LEU A 132 13.56 3.96 -1.49
CA LEU A 132 12.61 4.07 -0.38
C LEU A 132 13.02 5.21 0.55
N TYR A 133 12.07 5.98 1.06
CA TYR A 133 12.31 7.10 1.98
C TYR A 133 11.39 6.97 3.19
N GLY A 134 11.91 7.22 4.39
CA GLY A 134 11.17 7.08 5.65
C GLY A 134 11.76 6.05 6.63
N PRO A 135 10.99 5.61 7.64
CA PRO A 135 9.59 5.99 7.86
C PRO A 135 9.45 7.45 8.30
N PHE A 136 8.43 8.15 7.78
CA PHE A 136 8.12 9.52 8.15
C PHE A 136 6.89 9.59 9.07
N PRO A 137 6.81 10.58 9.98
CA PRO A 137 5.54 10.96 10.60
C PRO A 137 4.54 11.35 9.52
N ALA A 138 3.37 10.70 9.51
CA ALA A 138 2.37 10.88 8.45
C ALA A 138 1.90 12.34 8.34
N ASP A 139 1.68 13.02 9.47
CA ASP A 139 1.29 14.42 9.57
C ASP A 139 2.31 15.39 8.95
N THR A 140 3.59 15.02 8.91
CA THR A 140 4.65 15.82 8.30
C THR A 140 4.89 15.48 6.82
N LEU A 141 4.55 14.25 6.41
CA LEU A 141 4.85 13.75 5.07
C LEU A 141 3.94 14.38 4.00
N PHE A 142 2.68 14.66 4.31
CA PHE A 142 1.72 15.24 3.36
C PHE A 142 1.89 16.77 3.18
N GLN A 143 3.13 17.21 2.98
CA GLN A 143 3.50 18.60 2.73
C GLN A 143 4.17 18.73 1.36
N PRO A 144 3.96 19.84 0.61
CA PRO A 144 4.45 20.01 -0.76
C PRO A 144 5.94 19.67 -0.97
N LYS A 145 6.80 19.99 0.01
CA LYS A 145 8.25 19.69 -0.05
C LYS A 145 8.57 18.21 -0.25
N TYR A 146 7.75 17.31 0.30
CA TYR A 146 7.90 15.86 0.16
C TYR A 146 7.08 15.33 -1.01
N LEU A 147 5.83 15.80 -1.15
CA LEU A 147 4.92 15.38 -2.22
C LEU A 147 5.55 15.60 -3.61
N ASN A 148 6.26 16.72 -3.81
CA ASN A 148 6.90 17.05 -5.08
C ASN A 148 8.11 16.16 -5.43
N GLN A 149 8.61 15.37 -4.46
CA GLN A 149 9.75 14.45 -4.65
C GLN A 149 9.31 12.98 -4.71
N ALA A 150 8.09 12.68 -4.25
CA ALA A 150 7.58 11.32 -4.18
C ALA A 150 6.79 10.96 -5.45
N ASP A 151 7.08 9.80 -6.03
CA ASP A 151 6.22 9.23 -7.07
C ASP A 151 4.94 8.63 -6.46
N VAL A 152 5.06 8.16 -5.22
CA VAL A 152 3.98 7.56 -4.42
C VAL A 152 4.28 7.68 -2.91
N ILE A 153 3.22 7.73 -2.12
CA ILE A 153 3.26 7.55 -0.67
C ILE A 153 2.66 6.20 -0.30
N LEU A 154 3.35 5.45 0.57
CA LEU A 154 2.85 4.23 1.19
C LEU A 154 2.44 4.52 2.64
N THR A 155 1.14 4.47 2.92
CA THR A 155 0.59 4.55 4.28
C THR A 155 0.42 3.14 4.86
N MET A 156 0.45 3.03 6.19
CA MET A 156 0.32 1.73 6.86
C MET A 156 -1.12 1.23 6.89
N TYR A 157 -2.10 2.14 6.91
CA TYR A 157 -3.53 1.84 6.94
C TYR A 157 -4.34 2.89 6.18
N HIS A 158 -5.66 2.66 6.15
CA HIS A 158 -6.61 3.33 5.27
C HIS A 158 -6.87 4.81 5.58
N ASP A 159 -7.15 5.14 6.85
CA ASP A 159 -7.49 6.51 7.30
C ASP A 159 -6.26 7.43 7.33
#